data_AF-A0A7V2XYH5-F1
#
_entry.id   AF-A0A7V2XYH5-F1
#
_cell.length_a   1.000
_cell.length_b   1.000
_cell.length_c   1.000
_cell.angle_alpha   90.00
_cell.angle_beta   90.00
_cell.angle_gamma   90.00
#
_symmetry.space_group_name_H-M   'P 1'
#
loop_
_entity.id
_entity.type
_entity.pdbx_description
1 polymer ?
#
loop_
_entity_poly.entity_id
_entity_poly.type
_entity_poly.pdbx_seq_one_letter_code
_entity_poly.pdbx_strand_id
1 'polypeptide(L)'
;MRRISRLTVIFLISMSLPSFLLLWGCAGKQTKAFKTIEGDPEPLYKEALILFNKRNYGEAQKKFEQLKAAFPDSPPYSLWAELKIADCHFFRKEYVEAITAYEEFKKIHPTHEEIPYVQYQIGMSYFNQILTSDRDQTVSRKALASFEYLIANFPNQFFAERAKEKVETLKQRLADHEFYIGHYYYKEGKYQAAVSRFQALLEKYAKARGEDRTLMLLAKSYLELGQGERAKEALTRLLAQYPTSSYSKEAKLLIDKGLPEKKRASSPKALGKDDGDAGPPWRRVALVKYEEEGRKPLSLKEEPARGQKET
;
A
#
# COMPACT_ATOMS: atom_id res chain seq x y z
N MET A 1 62.16 -27.40 -8.52
CA MET A 1 62.43 -27.65 -9.96
C MET A 1 62.31 -29.14 -10.24
N ARG A 2 61.64 -29.51 -11.35
CA ARG A 2 61.47 -30.85 -11.97
C ARG A 2 60.52 -31.83 -11.25
N ARG A 3 59.62 -32.59 -11.87
CA ARG A 3 58.80 -32.56 -13.12
C ARG A 3 57.99 -33.89 -13.06
N ILE A 4 56.65 -33.84 -13.21
CA ILE A 4 55.80 -34.62 -14.15
C ILE A 4 55.96 -36.16 -14.16
N SER A 5 54.95 -37.00 -13.90
CA SER A 5 53.92 -37.53 -14.86
C SER A 5 53.09 -38.61 -14.11
N ARG A 6 51.75 -38.62 -14.12
CA ARG A 6 50.79 -39.10 -15.15
C ARG A 6 50.89 -40.58 -15.54
N LEU A 7 49.92 -41.36 -15.02
CA LEU A 7 48.90 -42.15 -15.76
C LEU A 7 49.28 -43.53 -16.38
N THR A 8 48.72 -44.63 -15.83
CA THR A 8 48.14 -45.84 -16.51
C THR A 8 47.73 -46.86 -15.43
N VAL A 9 46.48 -47.26 -15.16
CA VAL A 9 45.40 -47.91 -15.96
C VAL A 9 45.39 -49.45 -15.78
N ILE A 10 44.38 -49.92 -15.04
CA ILE A 10 43.48 -51.09 -15.29
C ILE A 10 43.76 -52.48 -14.66
N PHE A 11 42.72 -52.90 -13.90
CA PHE A 11 42.13 -54.23 -13.60
C PHE A 11 43.01 -55.40 -13.17
N LEU A 12 42.65 -56.00 -12.03
CA LEU A 12 42.17 -57.39 -12.02
C LEU A 12 41.19 -57.66 -10.86
N ILE A 13 40.11 -58.30 -11.26
CA ILE A 13 38.88 -58.68 -10.56
C ILE A 13 39.14 -59.68 -9.42
N SER A 14 38.50 -59.47 -8.28
CA SER A 14 38.21 -60.53 -7.29
C SER A 14 36.79 -60.34 -6.76
N MET A 15 35.85 -61.05 -7.39
CA MET A 15 34.47 -61.26 -6.92
C MET A 15 34.43 -62.24 -5.74
N SER A 16 33.73 -61.87 -4.65
CA SER A 16 32.86 -62.75 -3.84
C SER A 16 32.13 -61.90 -2.77
N LEU A 17 30.98 -61.29 -3.09
CA LEU A 17 29.59 -61.67 -2.72
C LEU A 17 29.22 -61.45 -1.21
N PRO A 18 27.93 -61.25 -0.85
CA PRO A 18 27.40 -59.97 -0.35
C PRO A 18 26.64 -60.10 1.00
N SER A 19 26.45 -59.02 1.76
CA SER A 19 25.41 -58.94 2.80
C SER A 19 25.13 -57.47 3.11
N PHE A 20 24.00 -56.93 2.64
CA PHE A 20 22.73 -56.86 3.37
C PHE A 20 22.71 -55.75 4.42
N LEU A 21 21.83 -54.77 4.16
CA LEU A 21 21.10 -53.96 5.15
C LEU A 21 21.88 -52.96 6.02
N LEU A 22 21.75 -51.66 5.72
CA LEU A 22 20.75 -50.76 6.35
C LEU A 22 21.11 -49.30 6.06
N LEU A 23 20.37 -48.72 5.12
CA LEU A 23 20.23 -47.26 5.01
C LEU A 23 19.39 -46.77 6.18
N TRP A 24 20.03 -46.17 7.19
CA TRP A 24 19.35 -45.32 8.16
C TRP A 24 19.07 -43.95 7.54
N GLY A 25 17.96 -43.89 6.78
CA GLY A 25 17.27 -42.64 6.47
C GLY A 25 16.33 -42.27 7.61
N CYS A 26 16.75 -41.39 8.51
CA CYS A 26 15.84 -40.75 9.46
C CYS A 26 15.10 -39.60 8.76
N ALA A 27 14.09 -39.93 7.96
CA ALA A 27 13.08 -38.99 7.48
C ALA A 27 11.87 -39.02 8.44
N GLY A 28 12.05 -38.50 9.65
CA GLY A 28 10.97 -38.30 10.62
C GLY A 28 10.23 -36.99 10.38
N LYS A 29 9.42 -36.91 9.32
CA LYS A 29 8.44 -35.81 9.17
C LYS A 29 7.07 -36.37 9.53
N GLN A 30 6.66 -36.11 10.77
CA GLN A 30 5.31 -36.34 11.27
C GLN A 30 4.33 -35.50 10.43
N THR A 31 3.77 -36.08 9.38
CA THR A 31 2.52 -35.59 8.81
C THR A 31 1.42 -35.96 9.80
N LYS A 32 1.00 -35.03 10.65
CA LYS A 32 -0.24 -35.18 11.41
C LYS A 32 -1.35 -35.43 10.40
N ALA A 33 -1.79 -36.67 10.27
CA ALA A 33 -3.01 -37.00 9.53
C ALA A 33 -4.14 -36.21 10.20
N PHE A 34 -4.64 -35.21 9.49
CA PHE A 34 -5.72 -34.38 9.97
C PHE A 34 -6.98 -35.26 10.01
N LYS A 35 -7.42 -35.67 11.22
CA LYS A 35 -8.65 -36.44 11.39
C LYS A 35 -9.82 -35.49 11.15
N THR A 36 -10.50 -35.64 10.01
CA THR A 36 -11.80 -35.02 9.76
C THR A 36 -12.75 -35.50 10.85
N ILE A 37 -13.29 -34.57 11.63
CA ILE A 37 -14.29 -34.88 12.66
C ILE A 37 -15.63 -35.03 11.92
N GLU A 38 -16.25 -36.20 12.00
CA GLU A 38 -17.63 -36.37 11.50
C GLU A 38 -18.59 -35.62 12.44
N GLY A 39 -19.42 -34.71 11.90
CA GLY A 39 -20.38 -33.96 12.72
C GLY A 39 -20.89 -32.66 12.11
N ASP A 40 -21.67 -31.93 12.89
CA ASP A 40 -22.20 -30.60 12.57
C ASP A 40 -21.15 -29.52 12.91
N PRO A 41 -20.79 -28.61 11.97
CA PRO A 41 -19.87 -27.50 12.24
C PRO A 41 -20.45 -26.42 13.17
N GLU A 42 -21.77 -26.31 13.31
CA GLU A 42 -22.44 -25.24 14.05
C GLU A 42 -22.03 -25.13 15.54
N PRO A 43 -21.98 -26.22 16.33
CA PRO A 43 -21.58 -26.15 17.74
C PRO A 43 -20.15 -25.63 17.91
N LEU A 44 -19.23 -26.05 17.03
CA LEU A 44 -17.84 -25.61 17.07
C LEU A 44 -17.73 -24.13 16.72
N TYR A 45 -18.49 -23.66 15.73
CA TYR A 45 -18.55 -22.25 15.38
C TYR A 45 -19.11 -21.40 16.53
N LYS A 46 -20.19 -21.86 17.18
CA LYS A 46 -20.78 -21.19 18.35
C LYS A 46 -19.80 -21.11 19.53
N GLU A 47 -19.07 -22.18 19.81
CA GLU A 47 -18.04 -22.18 20.86
C GLU A 47 -16.95 -21.13 20.57
N ALA A 48 -16.45 -21.11 19.33
CA ALA A 48 -15.47 -20.13 18.88
C ALA A 48 -15.99 -18.68 18.98
N LEU A 49 -17.25 -18.44 18.61
CA LEU A 49 -17.90 -17.13 18.76
C LEU A 49 -18.05 -16.70 20.22
N ILE A 50 -18.37 -17.61 21.13
CA ILE A 50 -18.43 -17.29 22.58
C ILE A 50 -17.06 -16.80 23.06
N LEU A 51 -15.98 -17.48 22.67
CA LEU A 51 -14.60 -17.06 23.01
C LEU A 51 -14.26 -15.71 22.39
N PHE A 52 -14.63 -15.50 21.12
CA PHE A 52 -14.43 -14.25 20.40
C PHE A 52 -15.13 -13.08 21.09
N ASN A 53 -16.40 -13.26 21.47
CA ASN A 53 -17.21 -12.25 22.17
C ASN A 53 -16.69 -11.95 23.58
N LYS A 54 -16.07 -12.94 24.24
CA LYS A 54 -15.31 -12.76 25.49
C LYS A 54 -13.95 -12.11 25.30
N ARG A 55 -13.60 -11.70 24.07
CA ARG A 55 -12.31 -11.12 23.66
C ARG A 55 -11.11 -12.06 23.84
N ASN A 56 -11.36 -13.36 23.99
CA ASN A 56 -10.30 -14.36 24.01
C ASN A 56 -9.95 -14.76 22.57
N TYR A 57 -9.36 -13.81 21.83
CA TYR A 57 -9.12 -13.95 20.39
C TYR A 57 -8.12 -15.07 20.05
N GLY A 58 -7.18 -15.37 20.95
CA GLY A 58 -6.21 -16.45 20.73
C GLY A 58 -6.85 -17.84 20.75
N GLU A 59 -7.69 -18.12 21.75
CA GLU A 59 -8.42 -19.39 21.80
C GLU A 59 -9.56 -19.44 20.77
N ALA A 60 -10.23 -18.31 20.50
CA ALA A 60 -11.23 -18.23 19.45
C ALA A 60 -10.63 -18.58 18.08
N GLN A 61 -9.46 -18.01 17.74
CA GLN A 61 -8.74 -18.31 16.51
C GLN A 61 -8.44 -19.80 16.37
N LYS A 62 -7.90 -20.45 17.41
CA LYS A 62 -7.63 -21.90 17.38
C LYS A 62 -8.89 -22.72 17.08
N LYS A 63 -10.04 -22.33 17.65
CA LYS A 63 -11.32 -23.01 17.42
C LYS A 63 -11.85 -22.77 16.00
N PHE A 64 -11.72 -21.56 15.46
CA PHE A 64 -12.05 -21.29 14.05
C PHE A 64 -11.13 -22.04 13.08
N GLU A 65 -9.83 -22.13 13.38
CA GLU A 65 -8.86 -22.93 12.60
C GLU A 65 -9.19 -24.42 12.65
N GLN A 66 -9.56 -24.92 13.85
CA GLN A 66 -10.05 -26.29 14.01
C GLN A 66 -11.29 -26.54 13.15
N LEU A 67 -12.25 -25.59 13.13
CA LEU A 67 -13.44 -25.69 12.28
C LEU A 67 -13.06 -25.72 10.80
N LYS A 68 -12.24 -24.76 10.34
CA LYS A 68 -11.82 -24.66 8.93
C LYS A 68 -11.12 -25.93 8.47
N ALA A 69 -10.33 -26.56 9.34
CA ALA A 69 -9.63 -27.78 9.01
C ALA A 69 -10.55 -29.01 9.07
N ALA A 70 -11.46 -29.09 10.07
CA ALA A 70 -12.41 -30.20 10.24
C ALA A 70 -13.51 -30.21 9.17
N PHE A 71 -13.94 -29.04 8.73
CA PHE A 71 -15.08 -28.85 7.85
C PHE A 71 -14.76 -27.86 6.71
N PRO A 72 -13.77 -28.15 5.84
CA PRO A 72 -13.32 -27.21 4.80
C PRO A 72 -14.41 -26.90 3.77
N ASP A 73 -15.18 -27.91 3.37
CA ASP A 73 -16.23 -27.82 2.34
C ASP A 73 -17.63 -27.59 2.92
N SER A 74 -17.73 -26.94 4.08
CA SER A 74 -19.00 -26.66 4.77
C SER A 74 -19.35 -25.15 4.84
N PRO A 75 -19.55 -24.46 3.71
CA PRO A 75 -20.21 -23.16 3.72
C PRO A 75 -21.62 -23.24 4.37
N PRO A 76 -22.06 -22.20 5.11
CA PRO A 76 -21.38 -20.93 5.29
C PRO A 76 -20.34 -20.93 6.42
N TYR A 77 -20.31 -21.96 7.28
CA TYR A 77 -19.48 -22.01 8.48
C TYR A 77 -17.98 -21.96 8.19
N SER A 78 -17.50 -22.62 7.14
CA SER A 78 -16.09 -22.56 6.76
C SER A 78 -15.65 -21.14 6.35
N LEU A 79 -16.50 -20.43 5.59
CA LEU A 79 -16.29 -19.04 5.17
C LEU A 79 -16.35 -18.08 6.35
N TRP A 80 -17.34 -18.25 7.23
CA TRP A 80 -17.46 -17.44 8.44
C TRP A 80 -16.26 -17.64 9.38
N ALA A 81 -15.78 -18.88 9.55
CA ALA A 81 -14.59 -19.15 10.33
C ALA A 81 -13.34 -18.53 9.71
N GLU A 82 -13.17 -18.60 8.38
CA GLU A 82 -12.07 -17.95 7.67
C GLU A 82 -12.05 -16.43 7.93
N LEU A 83 -13.20 -15.76 7.80
CA LEU A 83 -13.32 -14.34 8.07
C LEU A 83 -13.06 -14.02 9.56
N LYS A 84 -13.53 -14.87 10.48
CA LYS A 84 -13.31 -14.70 11.92
C LYS A 84 -11.87 -14.91 12.34
N ILE A 85 -11.09 -15.73 11.64
CA ILE A 85 -9.64 -15.85 11.85
C ILE A 85 -8.96 -14.52 11.52
N ALA A 86 -9.31 -13.89 10.40
CA ALA A 86 -8.80 -12.57 10.04
C ALA A 86 -9.19 -11.51 11.09
N ASP A 87 -10.45 -11.53 11.58
CA ASP A 87 -10.90 -10.67 12.67
C ASP A 87 -10.09 -10.88 13.95
N CYS A 88 -9.78 -12.13 14.31
CA CYS A 88 -8.96 -12.43 15.49
C CYS A 88 -7.59 -11.77 15.41
N HIS A 89 -6.90 -11.86 14.25
CA HIS A 89 -5.64 -11.15 14.03
C HIS A 89 -5.83 -9.63 14.17
N PHE A 90 -6.87 -9.07 13.56
CA PHE A 90 -7.16 -7.64 13.65
C PHE A 90 -7.34 -7.17 15.10
N PHE A 91 -8.17 -7.87 15.88
CA PHE A 91 -8.44 -7.50 17.28
C PHE A 91 -7.25 -7.74 18.22
N ARG A 92 -6.34 -8.65 17.85
CA ARG A 92 -5.03 -8.84 18.50
C ARG A 92 -3.99 -7.79 18.09
N LYS A 93 -4.34 -6.88 17.16
CA LYS A 93 -3.46 -5.86 16.57
C LYS A 93 -2.33 -6.44 15.71
N GLU A 94 -2.49 -7.68 15.28
CA GLU A 94 -1.62 -8.39 14.34
C GLU A 94 -2.04 -7.99 12.92
N TYR A 95 -1.85 -6.71 12.60
CA TYR A 95 -2.46 -6.11 11.41
C TYR A 95 -1.86 -6.64 10.10
N VAL A 96 -0.61 -7.10 10.10
CA VAL A 96 0.03 -7.67 8.90
C VAL A 96 -0.58 -9.02 8.55
N GLU A 97 -0.78 -9.86 9.56
CA GLU A 97 -1.46 -11.15 9.48
C GLU A 97 -2.93 -10.95 9.09
N ALA A 98 -3.61 -9.97 9.70
CA ALA A 98 -4.99 -9.63 9.36
C ALA A 98 -5.13 -9.21 7.89
N ILE A 99 -4.26 -8.32 7.38
CA ILE A 99 -4.26 -7.91 5.97
C ILE A 99 -4.11 -9.13 5.06
N THR A 100 -3.16 -10.00 5.38
CA THR A 100 -2.90 -11.21 4.58
C THR A 100 -4.13 -12.10 4.52
N ALA A 101 -4.77 -12.37 5.66
CA ALA A 101 -5.96 -13.20 5.73
C ALA A 101 -7.17 -12.58 5.01
N TYR A 102 -7.39 -11.27 5.16
CA TYR A 102 -8.47 -10.57 4.46
C TYR A 102 -8.24 -10.50 2.93
N GLU A 103 -7.00 -10.27 2.50
CA GLU A 103 -6.64 -10.26 1.07
C GLU A 103 -6.81 -11.65 0.45
N GLU A 104 -6.45 -12.71 1.18
CA GLU A 104 -6.69 -14.10 0.77
C GLU A 104 -8.18 -14.40 0.63
N PHE A 105 -9.00 -14.08 1.65
CA PHE A 105 -10.45 -14.25 1.58
C PHE A 105 -11.04 -13.52 0.36
N LYS A 106 -10.65 -12.25 0.14
CA LYS A 106 -11.13 -11.46 -1.00
C LYS A 106 -10.72 -12.06 -2.34
N LYS A 107 -9.51 -12.63 -2.43
CA LYS A 107 -8.98 -13.25 -3.64
C LYS A 107 -9.71 -14.54 -3.97
N ILE A 108 -9.99 -15.37 -2.96
CA ILE A 108 -10.67 -16.66 -3.15
C ILE A 108 -12.17 -16.46 -3.38
N HIS A 109 -12.79 -15.49 -2.70
CA HIS A 109 -14.25 -15.28 -2.68
C HIS A 109 -14.65 -13.88 -3.19
N PRO A 110 -14.28 -13.46 -4.42
CA PRO A 110 -14.41 -12.07 -4.87
C PRO A 110 -15.85 -11.54 -4.98
N THR A 111 -16.84 -12.44 -5.07
CA THR A 111 -18.27 -12.08 -5.17
C THR A 111 -19.04 -12.27 -3.86
N HIS A 112 -18.36 -12.52 -2.74
CA HIS A 112 -18.99 -12.72 -1.44
C HIS A 112 -19.61 -11.41 -0.92
N GLU A 113 -20.74 -11.50 -0.20
CA GLU A 113 -21.46 -10.33 0.31
C GLU A 113 -20.65 -9.49 1.30
N GLU A 114 -19.74 -10.12 2.04
CA GLU A 114 -18.83 -9.47 3.01
C GLU A 114 -17.61 -8.78 2.40
N ILE A 115 -17.44 -8.77 1.07
CA ILE A 115 -16.29 -8.12 0.43
C ILE A 115 -16.15 -6.63 0.78
N PRO A 116 -17.23 -5.82 0.89
CA PRO A 116 -17.15 -4.46 1.39
C PRO A 116 -16.59 -4.37 2.83
N TYR A 117 -16.98 -5.29 3.71
CA TYR A 117 -16.46 -5.38 5.08
C TYR A 117 -14.98 -5.75 5.09
N VAL A 118 -14.60 -6.79 4.34
CA VAL A 118 -13.22 -7.28 4.20
C VAL A 118 -12.31 -6.15 3.69
N GLN A 119 -12.73 -5.44 2.65
CA GLN A 119 -11.98 -4.33 2.10
C GLN A 119 -11.85 -3.16 3.08
N TYR A 120 -12.91 -2.86 3.85
CA TYR A 120 -12.85 -1.88 4.92
C TYR A 120 -11.84 -2.28 6.00
N GLN A 121 -11.80 -3.56 6.38
CA GLN A 121 -10.88 -4.05 7.39
C GLN A 121 -9.43 -4.08 6.92
N ILE A 122 -9.16 -4.34 5.64
CA ILE A 122 -7.82 -4.14 5.05
C ILE A 122 -7.40 -2.66 5.21
N GLY A 123 -8.28 -1.73 4.85
CA GLY A 123 -8.04 -0.29 5.02
C GLY A 123 -7.80 0.10 6.48
N MET A 124 -8.60 -0.43 7.41
CA MET A 124 -8.44 -0.21 8.85
C MET A 124 -7.15 -0.81 9.41
N SER A 125 -6.74 -1.97 8.92
CA SER A 125 -5.49 -2.62 9.33
C SER A 125 -4.28 -1.79 8.93
N TYR A 126 -4.28 -1.21 7.73
CA TYR A 126 -3.28 -0.21 7.35
C TYR A 126 -3.43 1.07 8.20
N PHE A 127 -4.65 1.58 8.39
CA PHE A 127 -4.90 2.80 9.15
C PHE A 127 -4.34 2.74 10.58
N ASN A 128 -4.49 1.61 11.25
CA ASN A 128 -3.99 1.41 12.62
C ASN A 128 -2.46 1.26 12.72
N GLN A 129 -1.76 1.08 11.59
CA GLN A 129 -0.30 1.05 11.51
C GLN A 129 0.31 2.41 11.16
N ILE A 130 -0.51 3.45 10.96
CA ILE A 130 -0.03 4.77 10.54
C ILE A 130 0.77 5.45 11.66
N LEU A 131 1.96 5.92 11.29
CA LEU A 131 2.85 6.67 12.17
C LEU A 131 2.60 8.18 12.09
N THR A 132 3.41 8.96 12.79
CA THR A 132 3.38 10.43 12.77
C THR A 132 3.70 11.00 11.38
N SER A 133 3.29 12.25 11.12
CA SER A 133 3.39 12.90 9.81
C SER A 133 4.81 13.20 9.36
N ASP A 134 5.83 13.08 10.21
CA ASP A 134 7.25 13.25 9.88
C ASP A 134 7.90 11.95 9.36
N ARG A 135 7.22 10.81 9.49
CA ARG A 135 7.73 9.47 9.12
C ARG A 135 7.25 9.02 7.74
N ASP A 136 7.70 7.86 7.29
CA ASP A 136 7.27 7.28 6.01
C ASP A 136 5.75 7.09 5.95
N GLN A 137 5.15 7.58 4.86
CA GLN A 137 3.70 7.60 4.66
C GLN A 137 3.20 6.46 3.76
N THR A 138 3.98 5.40 3.54
CA THR A 138 3.57 4.29 2.66
C THR A 138 2.32 3.60 3.19
N VAL A 139 2.25 3.36 4.48
CA VAL A 139 1.08 2.77 5.14
C VAL A 139 -0.14 3.69 5.00
N SER A 140 0.02 5.00 5.18
CA SER A 140 -1.06 5.99 4.99
C SER A 140 -1.63 5.96 3.56
N ARG A 141 -0.75 5.84 2.55
CA ARG A 141 -1.17 5.72 1.14
C ARG A 141 -1.89 4.40 0.86
N LYS A 142 -1.43 3.29 1.44
CA LYS A 142 -2.11 1.98 1.32
C LYS A 142 -3.50 1.99 1.97
N ALA A 143 -3.63 2.62 3.14
CA ALA A 143 -4.92 2.81 3.78
C ALA A 143 -5.86 3.64 2.90
N LEU A 144 -5.37 4.76 2.36
CA LEU A 144 -6.14 5.65 1.50
C LEU A 144 -6.64 4.92 0.26
N ALA A 145 -5.75 4.24 -0.46
CA ALA A 145 -6.11 3.46 -1.64
C ALA A 145 -7.14 2.37 -1.33
N SER A 146 -7.06 1.74 -0.14
CA SER A 146 -8.01 0.70 0.26
C SER A 146 -9.42 1.26 0.50
N PHE A 147 -9.53 2.43 1.13
CA PHE A 147 -10.81 3.09 1.36
C PHE A 147 -11.38 3.72 0.08
N GLU A 148 -10.54 4.32 -0.77
CA GLU A 148 -10.97 4.84 -2.07
C GLU A 148 -11.49 3.73 -2.98
N TYR A 149 -10.84 2.56 -2.98
CA TYR A 149 -11.34 1.38 -3.69
C TYR A 149 -12.72 0.96 -3.17
N LEU A 150 -12.92 0.92 -1.86
CA LEU A 150 -14.22 0.58 -1.27
C LEU A 150 -15.33 1.54 -1.70
N ILE A 151 -15.05 2.85 -1.69
CA ILE A 151 -16.02 3.88 -2.10
C ILE A 151 -16.33 3.77 -3.59
N ALA A 152 -15.32 3.54 -4.43
CA ALA A 152 -15.49 3.45 -5.87
C ALA A 152 -16.30 2.21 -6.30
N ASN A 153 -16.05 1.06 -5.68
CA ASN A 153 -16.64 -0.22 -6.09
C ASN A 153 -17.94 -0.55 -5.34
N PHE A 154 -18.15 0.03 -4.14
CA PHE A 154 -19.31 -0.28 -3.28
C PHE A 154 -19.96 0.98 -2.68
N PRO A 155 -20.32 2.00 -3.48
CA PRO A 155 -20.68 3.34 -2.99
C PRO A 155 -21.90 3.39 -2.05
N ASN A 156 -22.83 2.45 -2.17
CA ASN A 156 -24.10 2.42 -1.42
C ASN A 156 -24.05 1.51 -0.17
N GLN A 157 -22.88 0.99 0.19
CA GLN A 157 -22.72 0.10 1.34
C GLN A 157 -22.40 0.85 2.63
N PHE A 158 -22.83 0.30 3.77
CA PHE A 158 -22.59 0.87 5.11
C PHE A 158 -21.10 1.23 5.34
N PHE A 159 -20.18 0.36 4.91
CA PHE A 159 -18.74 0.59 5.10
C PHE A 159 -18.15 1.66 4.16
N ALA A 160 -18.78 1.94 3.01
CA ALA A 160 -18.32 3.00 2.12
C ALA A 160 -18.56 4.38 2.73
N GLU A 161 -19.67 4.57 3.45
CA GLU A 161 -19.90 5.83 4.16
C GLU A 161 -18.86 6.07 5.26
N ARG A 162 -18.57 5.05 6.07
CA ARG A 162 -17.50 5.12 7.09
C ARG A 162 -16.12 5.34 6.47
N ALA A 163 -15.88 4.81 5.27
CA ALA A 163 -14.62 4.99 4.55
C ALA A 163 -14.40 6.44 4.12
N LYS A 164 -15.45 7.21 3.79
CA LYS A 164 -15.31 8.63 3.41
C LYS A 164 -14.66 9.45 4.53
N GLU A 165 -15.09 9.27 5.77
CA GLU A 165 -14.49 9.95 6.92
C GLU A 165 -12.99 9.60 7.09
N LYS A 166 -12.64 8.33 6.83
CA LYS A 166 -11.25 7.86 6.87
C LYS A 166 -10.42 8.46 5.73
N VAL A 167 -10.97 8.55 4.52
CA VAL A 167 -10.32 9.19 3.36
C VAL A 167 -9.99 10.64 3.67
N GLU A 168 -10.93 11.42 4.21
CA GLU A 168 -10.67 12.83 4.55
C GLU A 168 -9.59 12.96 5.62
N THR A 169 -9.63 12.10 6.64
CA THR A 169 -8.59 12.05 7.68
C THR A 169 -7.21 11.75 7.09
N LEU A 170 -7.12 10.78 6.17
CA LEU A 170 -5.86 10.37 5.54
C LEU A 170 -5.32 11.44 4.60
N LYS A 171 -6.19 12.07 3.80
CA LYS A 171 -5.81 13.20 2.94
C LYS A 171 -5.26 14.34 3.77
N GLN A 172 -5.88 14.68 4.90
CA GLN A 172 -5.35 15.70 5.81
C GLN A 172 -3.96 15.31 6.34
N ARG A 173 -3.77 14.08 6.81
CA ARG A 173 -2.45 13.64 7.33
C ARG A 173 -1.35 13.69 6.26
N LEU A 174 -1.68 13.30 5.03
CA LEU A 174 -0.74 13.37 3.91
C LEU A 174 -0.45 14.82 3.51
N ALA A 175 -1.45 15.71 3.56
CA ALA A 175 -1.23 17.14 3.39
C ALA A 175 -0.31 17.72 4.47
N ASP A 176 -0.52 17.34 5.74
CA ASP A 176 0.31 17.76 6.86
C ASP A 176 1.77 17.30 6.69
N HIS A 177 2.00 16.10 6.13
CA HIS A 177 3.34 15.60 5.79
C HIS A 177 4.02 16.45 4.70
N GLU A 178 3.34 16.74 3.59
CA GLU A 178 3.90 17.60 2.54
C GLU A 178 4.16 19.02 3.05
N PHE A 179 3.27 19.53 3.92
CA PHE A 179 3.44 20.83 4.56
C PHE A 179 4.67 20.84 5.45
N TYR A 180 4.84 19.81 6.28
CA TYR A 180 5.99 19.67 7.18
C TYR A 180 7.32 19.73 6.40
N ILE A 181 7.42 18.97 5.31
CA ILE A 181 8.63 18.96 4.47
C ILE A 181 8.83 20.31 3.76
N GLY A 182 7.77 20.89 3.19
CA GLY A 182 7.84 22.19 2.52
C GLY A 182 8.27 23.31 3.47
N HIS A 183 7.70 23.33 4.67
CA HIS A 183 8.03 24.30 5.71
C HIS A 183 9.45 24.11 6.26
N TYR A 184 9.93 22.87 6.37
CA TYR A 184 11.33 22.59 6.68
C TYR A 184 12.25 23.21 5.61
N TYR A 185 12.00 22.95 4.32
CA TYR A 185 12.81 23.55 3.25
C TYR A 185 12.75 25.07 3.20
N TYR A 186 11.58 25.66 3.49
CA TYR A 186 11.43 27.10 3.60
C TYR A 186 12.33 27.69 4.68
N LYS A 187 12.35 27.08 5.87
CA LYS A 187 13.20 27.52 6.99
C LYS A 187 14.70 27.39 6.69
N GLU A 188 15.08 26.39 5.91
CA GLU A 188 16.46 26.17 5.45
C GLU A 188 16.87 27.08 4.28
N GLY A 189 16.00 28.00 3.82
CA GLY A 189 16.26 28.86 2.67
C GLY A 189 16.25 28.13 1.31
N LYS A 190 15.83 26.87 1.28
CA LYS A 190 15.74 26.03 0.08
C LYS A 190 14.40 26.27 -0.63
N TYR A 191 14.16 27.51 -1.06
CA TYR A 191 12.85 27.95 -1.53
C TYR A 191 12.34 27.20 -2.76
N GLN A 192 13.20 26.80 -3.68
CA GLN A 192 12.77 26.00 -4.84
C GLN A 192 12.19 24.64 -4.42
N ALA A 193 12.78 23.97 -3.44
CA ALA A 193 12.27 22.72 -2.90
C ALA A 193 10.98 22.92 -2.10
N ALA A 194 10.89 24.02 -1.34
CA ALA A 194 9.68 24.42 -0.63
C ALA A 194 8.50 24.65 -1.59
N VAL A 195 8.73 25.39 -2.69
CA VAL A 195 7.75 25.59 -3.76
C VAL A 195 7.24 24.25 -4.29
N SER A 196 8.12 23.32 -4.65
CA SER A 196 7.71 22.01 -5.17
C SER A 196 6.80 21.25 -4.19
N ARG A 197 7.10 21.30 -2.89
CA ARG A 197 6.30 20.64 -1.85
C ARG A 197 4.94 21.30 -1.64
N PHE A 198 4.91 22.62 -1.53
CA PHE A 198 3.65 23.35 -1.37
C PHE A 198 2.75 23.24 -2.60
N GLN A 199 3.31 23.26 -3.82
CA GLN A 199 2.53 23.03 -5.03
C GLN A 199 1.93 21.61 -5.03
N ALA A 200 2.73 20.59 -4.72
CA ALA A 200 2.24 19.22 -4.65
C ALA A 200 1.11 19.04 -3.61
N LEU A 201 1.21 19.72 -2.46
CA LEU A 201 0.15 19.75 -1.45
C LEU A 201 -1.15 20.35 -2.03
N LEU A 202 -1.06 21.54 -2.62
CA LEU A 202 -2.22 22.28 -3.15
C LEU A 202 -2.88 21.60 -4.35
N GLU A 203 -2.12 20.81 -5.10
CA GLU A 203 -2.61 20.04 -6.25
C GLU A 203 -3.29 18.75 -5.79
N LYS A 204 -2.67 17.98 -4.89
CA LYS A 204 -3.15 16.64 -4.49
C LYS A 204 -4.21 16.68 -3.39
N TYR A 205 -4.13 17.66 -2.50
CA TYR A 205 -4.96 17.74 -1.29
C TYR A 205 -5.67 19.09 -1.22
N ALA A 206 -6.36 19.46 -2.30
CA ALA A 206 -7.17 20.67 -2.34
C ALA A 206 -8.22 20.67 -1.21
N LYS A 207 -8.44 21.83 -0.60
CA LYS A 207 -9.30 22.08 0.56
C LYS A 207 -8.84 21.40 1.85
N ALA A 208 -7.62 20.86 1.91
CA ALA A 208 -7.03 20.46 3.18
C ALA A 208 -6.94 21.66 4.13
N ARG A 209 -7.05 21.40 5.43
CA ARG A 209 -6.89 22.42 6.46
C ARG A 209 -5.48 23.03 6.37
N GLY A 210 -5.38 24.35 6.48
CA GLY A 210 -4.11 25.07 6.37
C GLY A 210 -3.68 25.41 4.93
N GLU A 211 -4.57 25.24 3.94
CA GLU A 211 -4.32 25.67 2.56
C GLU A 211 -3.98 27.17 2.45
N ASP A 212 -4.62 28.02 3.24
CA ASP A 212 -4.33 29.46 3.31
C ASP A 212 -2.88 29.75 3.77
N ARG A 213 -2.43 29.09 4.83
CA ARG A 213 -1.03 29.14 5.29
C ARG A 213 -0.07 28.65 4.22
N THR A 214 -0.44 27.57 3.52
CA THR A 214 0.38 26.98 2.46
C THR A 214 0.53 27.93 1.28
N LEU A 215 -0.56 28.58 0.85
CA LEU A 215 -0.54 29.61 -0.19
C LEU A 215 0.33 30.81 0.20
N MET A 216 0.24 31.26 1.45
CA MET A 216 1.08 32.35 1.96
C MET A 216 2.57 31.99 1.92
N LEU A 217 2.94 30.80 2.41
CA LEU A 217 4.34 30.35 2.39
C LEU A 217 4.84 30.07 0.98
N LEU A 218 3.98 29.58 0.09
CA LEU A 218 4.29 29.43 -1.33
C LEU A 218 4.59 30.79 -1.98
N ALA A 219 3.75 31.79 -1.73
CA ALA A 219 3.98 33.14 -2.22
C ALA A 219 5.30 33.72 -1.69
N LYS A 220 5.57 33.61 -0.38
CA LYS A 220 6.84 34.04 0.21
C LYS A 220 8.03 33.32 -0.43
N SER A 221 7.94 32.01 -0.64
CA SER A 221 8.97 31.24 -1.32
C SER A 221 9.24 31.75 -2.75
N TYR A 222 8.19 32.13 -3.49
CA TYR A 222 8.36 32.73 -4.81
C TYR A 222 9.04 34.11 -4.75
N LEU A 223 8.72 34.94 -3.76
CA LEU A 223 9.37 36.25 -3.59
C LEU A 223 10.87 36.13 -3.31
N GLU A 224 11.26 35.17 -2.46
CA GLU A 224 12.68 34.88 -2.20
C GLU A 224 13.42 34.40 -3.46
N LEU A 225 12.70 33.75 -4.38
CA LEU A 225 13.21 33.35 -5.69
C LEU A 225 13.14 34.47 -6.76
N GLY A 226 12.61 35.65 -6.42
CA GLY A 226 12.40 36.76 -7.36
C GLY A 226 11.29 36.51 -8.40
N GLN A 227 10.38 35.57 -8.14
CA GLN A 227 9.27 35.17 -9.01
C GLN A 227 7.98 35.94 -8.64
N GLY A 228 8.02 37.28 -8.74
CA GLY A 228 6.94 38.18 -8.31
C GLY A 228 5.55 37.83 -8.86
N GLU A 229 5.43 37.53 -10.16
CA GLU A 229 4.14 37.18 -10.76
C GLU A 229 3.54 35.90 -10.17
N ARG A 230 4.35 34.85 -9.96
CA ARG A 230 3.87 33.61 -9.34
C ARG A 230 3.51 33.79 -7.87
N ALA A 231 4.21 34.69 -7.17
CA ALA A 231 3.83 35.08 -5.81
C ALA A 231 2.47 35.79 -5.82
N LYS A 232 2.26 36.72 -6.76
CA LYS A 232 0.98 37.43 -6.94
C LYS A 232 -0.17 36.47 -7.16
N GLU A 233 -0.02 35.51 -8.07
CA GLU A 233 -1.01 34.47 -8.35
C GLU A 233 -1.41 33.69 -7.09
N ALA A 234 -0.42 33.26 -6.29
CA ALA A 234 -0.66 32.53 -5.05
C ALA A 234 -1.40 33.39 -4.00
N LEU A 235 -1.03 34.66 -3.85
CA LEU A 235 -1.70 35.60 -2.94
C LEU A 235 -3.12 35.94 -3.40
N THR A 236 -3.33 36.14 -4.70
CA THR A 236 -4.66 36.38 -5.26
C THR A 236 -5.56 35.16 -5.05
N ARG A 237 -5.04 33.94 -5.24
CA ARG A 237 -5.78 32.71 -4.91
C ARG A 237 -6.14 32.66 -3.42
N LEU A 238 -5.21 33.01 -2.53
CA LEU A 238 -5.47 33.08 -1.08
C LEU A 238 -6.61 34.04 -0.77
N LEU A 239 -6.57 35.26 -1.31
CA LEU A 239 -7.61 36.27 -1.07
C LEU A 239 -8.98 35.90 -1.64
N ALA A 240 -9.00 35.23 -2.79
CA ALA A 240 -10.23 34.78 -3.43
C ALA A 240 -10.88 33.61 -2.67
N GLN A 241 -10.08 32.62 -2.24
CA GLN A 241 -10.59 31.40 -1.62
C GLN A 241 -10.75 31.53 -0.08
N TYR A 242 -9.94 32.37 0.57
CA TYR A 242 -9.87 32.51 2.02
C TYR A 242 -9.87 33.99 2.48
N PRO A 243 -10.90 34.78 2.15
CA PRO A 243 -10.92 36.21 2.43
C PRO A 243 -10.82 36.54 3.94
N THR A 244 -11.31 35.66 4.81
CA THR A 244 -11.29 35.82 6.28
C THR A 244 -10.04 35.24 6.96
N SER A 245 -9.09 34.70 6.19
CA SER A 245 -7.84 34.16 6.75
C SER A 245 -7.04 35.22 7.52
N SER A 246 -6.31 34.79 8.55
CA SER A 246 -5.33 35.62 9.25
C SER A 246 -4.25 36.20 8.32
N TYR A 247 -4.01 35.55 7.17
CA TYR A 247 -3.02 35.94 6.17
C TYR A 247 -3.53 36.99 5.16
N SER A 248 -4.83 37.28 5.11
CA SER A 248 -5.42 38.15 4.08
C SER A 248 -4.89 39.59 4.12
N LYS A 249 -4.68 40.14 5.33
CA LYS A 249 -4.13 41.52 5.47
C LYS A 249 -2.70 41.60 4.94
N GLU A 250 -1.87 40.63 5.31
CA GLU A 250 -0.50 40.52 4.83
C GLU A 250 -0.44 40.32 3.31
N ALA A 251 -1.30 39.45 2.76
CA ALA A 251 -1.37 39.19 1.34
C ALA A 251 -1.70 40.45 0.52
N LYS A 252 -2.68 41.25 0.95
CA LYS A 252 -3.01 42.53 0.31
C LYS A 252 -1.82 43.50 0.34
N LEU A 253 -1.21 43.67 1.51
CA LEU A 253 -0.07 44.56 1.70
C LEU A 253 1.14 44.16 0.82
N LEU A 254 1.38 42.86 0.64
CA LEU A 254 2.43 42.38 -0.26
C LEU A 254 2.13 42.75 -1.72
N ILE A 255 0.89 42.54 -2.19
CA ILE A 255 0.48 42.90 -3.56
C ILE A 255 0.60 44.43 -3.78
N ASP A 256 0.12 45.23 -2.83
CA ASP A 256 0.07 46.69 -2.94
C ASP A 256 1.47 47.33 -2.95
N LYS A 257 2.45 46.74 -2.26
CA LYS A 257 3.83 47.22 -2.24
C LYS A 257 4.56 47.08 -3.59
N GLY A 258 4.00 46.34 -4.54
CA GLY A 258 4.66 45.97 -5.78
C GLY A 258 5.65 44.83 -5.52
N LEU A 259 5.40 43.68 -6.17
CA LEU A 259 6.22 42.49 -6.01
C LEU A 259 7.44 42.57 -6.94
N PRO A 260 8.67 42.33 -6.45
CA PRO A 260 9.86 42.49 -7.25
C PRO A 260 9.88 41.49 -8.42
N GLU A 261 10.03 42.00 -9.64
CA GLU A 261 10.36 41.21 -10.82
C GLU A 261 11.88 41.22 -11.03
N LYS A 262 12.54 40.08 -10.77
CA LYS A 262 13.86 39.87 -11.37
C LYS A 262 13.65 39.34 -12.79
N LYS A 263 14.00 40.15 -13.81
CA LYS A 263 14.15 39.65 -15.18
C LYS A 263 15.04 38.41 -15.12
N ARG A 264 14.54 37.26 -15.59
CA ARG A 264 15.24 35.97 -15.56
C ARG A 264 16.68 36.17 -16.03
N ALA A 265 17.66 36.03 -15.14
CA ALA A 265 19.00 35.67 -15.58
C ALA A 265 18.87 34.33 -16.29
N SER A 266 19.37 34.25 -17.52
CA SER A 266 19.35 33.07 -18.38
C SER A 266 19.49 31.79 -17.55
N SER A 267 18.50 30.90 -17.70
CA SER A 267 18.41 29.62 -17.02
C SER A 267 19.80 28.98 -16.85
N PRO A 268 20.15 28.43 -15.67
CA PRO A 268 21.23 27.46 -15.66
C PRO A 268 20.85 26.37 -16.67
N LYS A 269 21.77 26.15 -17.62
CA LYS A 269 21.75 25.10 -18.64
C LYS A 269 21.00 23.90 -18.07
N ALA A 270 19.91 23.51 -18.74
CA ALA A 270 19.16 22.32 -18.37
C ALA A 270 20.15 21.23 -18.01
N LEU A 271 20.10 20.76 -16.75
CA LEU A 271 20.75 19.50 -16.40
C LEU A 271 20.32 18.51 -17.48
N GLY A 272 21.32 17.82 -18.03
CA GLY A 272 21.17 17.01 -19.23
C GLY A 272 19.92 16.15 -19.19
N LYS A 273 19.37 15.89 -20.37
CA LYS A 273 18.53 14.72 -20.57
C LYS A 273 19.32 13.51 -20.04
N ASP A 274 19.04 13.12 -18.80
CA ASP A 274 19.20 11.74 -18.41
C ASP A 274 18.04 11.02 -19.08
N ASP A 275 18.40 10.24 -20.08
CA ASP A 275 17.53 9.29 -20.75
C ASP A 275 17.08 8.25 -19.71
N GLY A 276 15.96 8.55 -19.05
CA GLY A 276 15.43 7.70 -17.98
C GLY A 276 14.47 8.42 -17.01
N ASP A 277 13.47 9.14 -17.51
CA ASP A 277 12.33 9.62 -16.69
C ASP A 277 11.46 8.43 -16.25
N ALA A 278 12.00 7.59 -15.37
CA ALA A 278 11.19 6.89 -14.40
C ALA A 278 10.88 7.91 -13.29
N GLY A 279 9.82 8.68 -13.48
CA GLY A 279 9.32 9.61 -12.47
C GLY A 279 9.23 8.97 -11.07
N PRO A 280 9.12 9.78 -10.00
CA PRO A 280 9.26 9.30 -8.62
C PRO A 280 8.40 8.04 -8.38
N PRO A 281 8.86 7.03 -7.60
CA PRO A 281 8.35 5.64 -7.66
C PRO A 281 6.83 5.47 -7.63
N TRP A 282 6.10 6.43 -7.07
CA TRP A 282 4.64 6.45 -7.00
C TRP A 282 3.92 6.91 -8.28
N ARG A 283 4.57 7.54 -9.28
CA ARG A 283 4.00 7.69 -10.64
C ARG A 283 3.73 6.34 -11.31
N ARG A 284 4.40 5.27 -10.86
CA ARG A 284 4.16 3.88 -11.28
C ARG A 284 3.02 3.20 -10.53
N VAL A 285 2.35 3.87 -9.59
CA VAL A 285 1.04 3.42 -9.12
C VAL A 285 0.03 3.98 -10.11
N ALA A 286 -0.01 3.37 -11.29
CA ALA A 286 -1.18 3.50 -12.14
C ALA A 286 -2.39 3.15 -11.28
N LEU A 287 -3.37 4.06 -11.23
CA LEU A 287 -4.73 3.68 -10.93
C LEU A 287 -5.02 2.52 -11.88
N VAL A 288 -5.02 1.29 -11.37
CA VAL A 288 -5.44 0.12 -12.14
C VAL A 288 -6.90 0.42 -12.47
N LYS A 289 -7.13 0.88 -13.70
CA LYS A 289 -8.45 0.88 -14.29
C LYS A 289 -8.80 -0.60 -14.42
N TYR A 290 -9.62 -1.09 -13.50
CA TYR A 290 -10.31 -2.35 -13.73
C TYR A 290 -11.35 -2.04 -14.80
N GLU A 291 -11.18 -2.60 -15.99
CA GLU A 291 -12.22 -2.59 -17.01
C GLU A 291 -13.39 -3.40 -16.46
N GLU A 292 -14.50 -2.70 -16.24
CA GLU A 292 -15.82 -3.29 -16.12
C GLU A 292 -16.13 -3.99 -17.45
N GLU A 293 -15.86 -5.29 -17.58
CA GLU A 293 -16.64 -6.22 -18.42
C GLU A 293 -16.07 -7.65 -18.40
N GLY A 294 -16.87 -8.58 -17.87
CA GLY A 294 -17.12 -9.90 -18.46
C GLY A 294 -15.96 -10.85 -18.84
N ARG A 295 -15.80 -11.89 -18.02
CA ARG A 295 -15.47 -13.30 -18.37
C ARG A 295 -14.15 -13.64 -19.10
N LYS A 296 -13.41 -14.51 -18.38
CA LYS A 296 -12.33 -15.47 -18.75
C LYS A 296 -10.87 -14.95 -18.71
N PRO A 297 -9.95 -15.72 -18.08
CA PRO A 297 -8.52 -15.39 -18.10
C PRO A 297 -7.93 -15.69 -19.48
N LEU A 298 -7.38 -14.67 -20.13
CA LEU A 298 -6.55 -14.84 -21.31
C LEU A 298 -5.13 -15.24 -20.87
N SER A 299 -4.67 -16.38 -21.38
CA SER A 299 -3.30 -16.86 -21.22
C SER A 299 -2.30 -15.84 -21.74
N LEU A 300 -1.11 -15.80 -21.12
CA LEU A 300 0.08 -15.12 -21.63
C LEU A 300 0.21 -15.44 -23.13
N LYS A 301 0.10 -14.41 -23.97
CA LYS A 301 0.22 -14.54 -25.43
C LYS A 301 1.56 -15.20 -25.77
N GLU A 302 1.47 -16.29 -26.53
CA GLU A 302 2.57 -16.85 -27.31
C GLU A 302 3.10 -15.77 -28.27
N GLU A 303 4.42 -15.60 -28.29
CA GLU A 303 5.12 -14.80 -29.29
C GLU A 303 4.92 -15.44 -30.68
N PRO A 304 4.60 -14.68 -31.74
CA PRO A 304 4.67 -15.23 -33.08
C PRO A 304 6.15 -15.40 -33.47
N ALA A 305 6.49 -16.62 -33.87
CA ALA A 305 7.79 -17.03 -34.37
C ALA A 305 8.33 -16.06 -35.45
N ARG A 306 9.53 -15.51 -35.22
CA ARG A 306 10.34 -14.90 -36.27
C ARG A 306 10.66 -15.96 -37.32
N GLY A 307 10.36 -15.63 -38.57
CA GLY A 307 10.69 -16.45 -39.73
C GLY A 307 12.17 -16.82 -39.77
N GLN A 308 12.41 -18.13 -39.94
CA GLN A 308 13.67 -18.64 -40.45
C GLN A 308 13.71 -18.36 -41.95
N LYS A 309 14.74 -17.62 -42.36
CA LYS A 309 15.27 -17.68 -43.71
C LYS A 309 16.00 -19.01 -43.85
N GLU A 310 15.60 -19.83 -44.81
CA GLU A 310 16.49 -20.79 -45.45
C GLU A 310 16.38 -20.61 -46.96
N THR A 311 17.55 -20.34 -47.53
CA THR A 311 18.06 -20.53 -48.91
C THR A 311 17.08 -20.73 -50.06
#